data_AF-A0A831KVQ9-F1
#
_entry.id   AF-A0A831KVQ9-F1
#
_cell.length_a   1.000
_cell.length_b   1.000
_cell.length_c   1.000
_cell.angle_alpha   90.00
_cell.angle_beta   90.00
_cell.angle_gamma   90.00
#
_symmetry.space_group_name_H-M   'P 1'
#
loop_
_entity.id
_entity.type
_entity.pdbx_description
1 polymer ?
#
loop_
_entity_poly.entity_id
_entity_poly.type
_entity_poly.pdbx_seq_one_letter_code
_entity_poly.pdbx_strand_id
1 'polypeptide(L)'
;MVDVNPQRLSGTERAAVLLLAIGEQDAAEVLKHMGPKEVQKLGSAMASLSSVSRAEVGVVLEEFVGAVENQTALGVGSDDYIRNVLMRALGEEKAGGVIDRILLGRNSKGLESMKWMDPRAVAEVIQLEHPQIIAIVLSYLDCDHAA
;
A
#
# COMPACT_ATOMS: atom_id res chain seq x y z
N MET A 1 29.58 -17.06 -10.59
CA MET A 1 28.21 -16.51 -10.43
C MET A 1 27.29 -17.70 -10.53
N VAL A 2 26.60 -18.07 -9.44
CA VAL A 2 25.75 -19.27 -9.42
C VAL A 2 24.46 -18.89 -10.13
N ASP A 3 24.14 -19.58 -11.23
CA ASP A 3 22.87 -19.44 -11.93
C ASP A 3 21.73 -19.84 -10.99
N VAL A 4 21.02 -18.87 -10.47
CA VAL A 4 19.78 -19.07 -9.70
C VAL A 4 18.68 -19.20 -10.74
N ASN A 5 18.14 -20.40 -10.91
CA ASN A 5 17.05 -20.60 -11.86
C ASN A 5 15.70 -20.65 -11.11
N PRO A 6 14.97 -19.53 -10.99
CA PRO A 6 13.67 -19.47 -10.29
C PRO A 6 12.57 -20.32 -10.94
N GLN A 7 12.80 -20.83 -12.16
CA GLN A 7 11.89 -21.72 -12.88
C GLN A 7 11.72 -23.10 -12.23
N ARG A 8 12.45 -23.39 -11.14
CA ARG A 8 12.35 -24.66 -10.41
C ARG A 8 11.31 -24.68 -9.28
N LEU A 9 10.91 -23.53 -8.74
CA LEU A 9 9.98 -23.50 -7.61
C LEU A 9 8.53 -23.35 -8.08
N SER A 10 7.69 -24.29 -7.68
CA SER A 10 6.25 -24.18 -7.80
C SER A 10 5.70 -22.99 -6.99
N GLY A 11 4.49 -22.53 -7.29
CA GLY A 11 3.85 -21.46 -6.51
C GLY A 11 3.72 -21.78 -5.01
N THR A 12 3.51 -23.06 -4.67
CA THR A 12 3.44 -23.52 -3.28
C THR A 12 4.82 -23.49 -2.60
N GLU A 13 5.88 -23.88 -3.31
CA GLU A 13 7.24 -23.78 -2.77
C GLU A 13 7.68 -22.32 -2.61
N ARG A 14 7.33 -21.43 -3.55
CA ARG A 14 7.59 -19.99 -3.41
C ARG A 14 6.87 -19.39 -2.20
N ALA A 15 5.61 -19.74 -1.99
CA ALA A 15 4.87 -19.32 -0.80
C ALA A 15 5.51 -19.85 0.49
N ALA A 16 5.98 -21.10 0.49
CA ALA A 16 6.69 -21.69 1.64
C ALA A 16 8.01 -20.96 1.93
N VAL A 17 8.80 -20.64 0.90
CA VAL A 17 10.02 -19.84 1.03
C VAL A 17 9.72 -18.46 1.62
N LEU A 18 8.66 -17.79 1.16
CA LEU A 18 8.24 -16.49 1.67
C LEU A 18 7.87 -16.56 3.16
N LEU A 19 7.06 -17.55 3.56
CA LEU A 19 6.68 -17.73 4.96
C LEU A 19 7.87 -18.03 5.87
N LEU A 20 8.83 -18.84 5.39
CA LEU A 20 10.07 -19.09 6.13
C LEU A 20 10.94 -17.82 6.26
N ALA A 21 10.89 -16.92 5.27
CA ALA A 21 11.68 -15.69 5.27
C ALA A 21 11.13 -14.59 6.19
N ILE A 22 9.81 -14.47 6.34
CA ILE A 22 9.17 -13.49 7.24
C ILE A 22 9.21 -13.93 8.71
N GLY A 23 9.42 -15.23 8.98
CA GLY A 23 9.57 -15.78 10.32
C GLY A 23 8.26 -16.32 10.91
N GLU A 24 8.39 -17.05 12.02
CA GLU A 24 7.32 -17.89 12.58
C GLU A 24 6.07 -17.09 12.97
N GLN A 25 6.23 -15.93 13.62
CA GLN A 25 5.10 -15.14 14.10
C GLN A 25 4.25 -14.61 12.95
N ASP A 26 4.88 -13.97 11.96
CA ASP A 26 4.18 -13.39 10.82
C ASP A 26 3.59 -14.48 9.92
N ALA A 27 4.31 -15.60 9.73
CA ALA A 27 3.79 -16.75 9.01
C ALA A 27 2.55 -17.35 9.69
N ALA A 28 2.53 -17.43 11.02
CA ALA A 28 1.37 -17.91 11.76
C ALA A 28 0.13 -17.02 11.55
N GLU A 29 0.30 -15.68 11.51
CA GLU A 29 -0.81 -14.78 11.21
C GLU A 29 -1.36 -15.00 9.80
N VAL A 30 -0.49 -15.21 8.79
CA VAL A 30 -0.94 -15.53 7.43
C VAL A 30 -1.72 -16.85 7.38
N LEU A 31 -1.21 -17.90 8.04
CA LEU A 31 -1.83 -19.23 8.04
C LEU A 31 -3.24 -19.25 8.66
N LYS A 32 -3.54 -18.34 9.61
CA LYS A 32 -4.90 -18.22 10.21
C LYS A 32 -5.98 -17.86 9.20
N HIS A 33 -5.61 -17.26 8.07
CA HIS A 33 -6.53 -16.87 7.01
C HIS A 33 -6.73 -17.95 5.94
N MET A 34 -6.08 -19.11 6.08
CA MET A 34 -6.10 -20.19 5.08
C MET A 34 -6.99 -21.35 5.50
N GLY A 35 -7.55 -22.07 4.53
CA GLY A 35 -8.31 -23.29 4.78
C GLY A 35 -7.42 -24.48 5.17
N PRO A 36 -7.96 -25.51 5.87
CA PRO A 36 -7.17 -26.65 6.35
C PRO A 36 -6.34 -27.37 5.27
N LYS A 37 -6.89 -27.50 4.06
CA LYS A 37 -6.20 -28.13 2.92
C LYS A 37 -5.02 -27.29 2.42
N GLU A 38 -5.14 -25.98 2.46
CA GLU A 38 -4.10 -25.06 2.00
C GLU A 38 -2.95 -25.01 3.00
N VAL A 39 -3.28 -24.95 4.30
CA VAL A 39 -2.32 -25.05 5.40
C VAL A 39 -1.52 -26.36 5.31
N GLN A 40 -2.21 -27.50 5.09
CA GLN A 40 -1.53 -28.79 4.95
C GLN A 40 -0.59 -28.83 3.75
N LYS A 41 -1.02 -28.30 2.60
CA LYS A 41 -0.22 -28.23 1.38
C LYS A 41 1.04 -27.36 1.59
N LEU A 42 0.86 -26.21 2.23
CA LEU A 42 1.94 -25.26 2.47
C LEU A 42 2.92 -25.77 3.53
N GLY A 43 2.43 -26.33 4.63
CA GLY A 43 3.25 -26.95 5.68
C GLY A 43 4.08 -28.13 5.15
N SER A 44 3.51 -28.94 4.25
CA SER A 44 4.25 -30.03 3.59
C SER A 44 5.39 -29.49 2.73
N ALA A 45 5.16 -28.40 1.98
CA ALA A 45 6.18 -27.75 1.18
C ALA A 45 7.28 -27.12 2.07
N MET A 46 6.91 -26.46 3.17
CA MET A 46 7.87 -25.91 4.14
C MET A 46 8.77 -27.01 4.72
N ALA A 47 8.20 -28.19 5.04
CA ALA A 47 8.95 -29.32 5.57
C ALA A 47 9.86 -30.00 4.52
N SER A 48 9.49 -29.98 3.23
CA SER A 48 10.30 -30.57 2.16
C SER A 48 11.47 -29.68 1.71
N LEU A 49 11.39 -28.38 1.97
CA LEU A 49 12.43 -27.41 1.64
C LEU A 49 13.61 -27.57 2.61
N SER A 50 14.56 -28.41 2.23
CA SER A 50 15.74 -28.76 3.05
C SER A 50 16.93 -27.82 2.87
N SER A 51 17.08 -27.20 1.70
CA SER A 51 18.15 -26.22 1.43
C SER A 51 17.67 -25.18 0.43
N VAL A 52 17.24 -24.02 0.93
CA VAL A 52 16.93 -22.85 0.10
C VAL A 52 18.13 -21.92 0.12
N SER A 53 18.72 -21.66 -1.03
CA SER A 53 19.84 -20.73 -1.13
C SER A 53 19.38 -19.30 -0.88
N ARG A 54 20.26 -18.44 -0.33
CA ARG A 54 19.98 -17.00 -0.14
C ARG A 54 19.54 -16.31 -1.43
N ALA A 55 20.03 -16.81 -2.56
CA ALA A 55 19.74 -16.25 -3.85
C ALA A 55 18.31 -16.62 -4.33
N GLU A 56 17.86 -17.85 -4.06
CA GLU A 56 16.45 -18.25 -4.28
C GLU A 56 15.48 -17.45 -3.40
N VAL A 57 15.82 -17.24 -2.13
CA VAL A 57 15.03 -16.38 -1.23
C VAL A 57 14.91 -14.97 -1.81
N GLY A 58 16.03 -14.40 -2.29
CA GLY A 58 16.06 -13.07 -2.91
C GLY A 58 15.11 -12.96 -4.09
N VAL A 59 15.12 -13.94 -5.00
CA VAL A 59 14.24 -13.93 -6.18
C VAL A 59 12.78 -14.04 -5.77
N VAL A 60 12.43 -14.92 -4.82
CA VAL A 60 11.04 -15.06 -4.34
C VAL A 60 10.53 -13.77 -3.72
N LEU A 61 11.36 -13.06 -2.95
CA LEU A 61 11.01 -11.77 -2.35
C LEU A 61 10.82 -10.69 -3.42
N GLU A 62 11.69 -10.62 -4.43
CA GLU A 62 11.59 -9.66 -5.52
C GLU A 62 10.31 -9.88 -6.35
N GLU A 63 9.99 -11.15 -6.67
CA GLU A 63 8.73 -11.51 -7.34
C GLU A 63 7.51 -11.12 -6.50
N PHE A 64 7.55 -11.38 -5.19
CA PHE A 64 6.44 -11.04 -4.29
C PHE A 64 6.24 -9.52 -4.19
N VAL A 65 7.31 -8.76 -4.03
CA VAL A 65 7.24 -7.29 -4.02
C VAL A 65 6.65 -6.80 -5.34
N GLY A 66 7.17 -7.23 -6.48
CA GLY A 66 6.62 -6.83 -7.78
C GLY A 66 5.15 -7.21 -7.96
N ALA A 67 4.71 -8.37 -7.45
CA ALA A 67 3.30 -8.76 -7.47
C ALA A 67 2.43 -7.86 -6.57
N VAL A 68 2.93 -7.51 -5.38
CA VAL A 68 2.25 -6.59 -4.45
C VAL A 68 2.20 -5.19 -5.02
N GLU A 69 3.26 -4.66 -5.64
CA GLU A 69 3.27 -3.34 -6.28
C GLU A 69 2.25 -3.21 -7.42
N ASN A 70 1.93 -4.31 -8.09
CA ASN A 70 0.93 -4.33 -9.16
C ASN A 70 -0.52 -4.46 -8.64
N GLN A 71 -0.72 -5.00 -7.43
CA GLN A 71 -2.05 -5.16 -6.80
C GLN A 71 -2.37 -4.02 -5.84
N THR A 72 -1.38 -3.59 -5.07
CA THR A 72 -1.37 -2.35 -4.33
C THR A 72 -0.76 -1.32 -5.25
N ALA A 73 -1.58 -0.57 -5.97
CA ALA A 73 -1.12 0.71 -6.49
C ALA A 73 -0.51 1.45 -5.28
N LEU A 74 0.81 1.47 -5.13
CA LEU A 74 1.51 2.13 -4.02
C LEU A 74 1.23 3.65 -3.96
N GLY A 75 0.42 4.16 -4.89
CA GLY A 75 -0.19 5.48 -4.87
C GLY A 75 -1.61 5.60 -4.29
N VAL A 76 -2.33 4.50 -4.01
CA VAL A 76 -3.70 4.51 -3.45
C VAL A 76 -3.70 3.77 -2.11
N GLY A 77 -3.63 4.53 -1.00
CA GLY A 77 -3.62 3.98 0.37
C GLY A 77 -2.27 4.02 1.10
N SER A 78 -1.20 4.52 0.46
CA SER A 78 0.09 4.75 1.14
C SER A 78 0.00 5.79 2.24
N ASP A 79 -0.92 6.75 2.14
CA ASP A 79 -1.19 7.76 3.17
C ASP A 79 -1.65 7.11 4.49
N ASP A 80 -2.55 6.12 4.45
CA ASP A 80 -3.04 5.42 5.64
C ASP A 80 -2.01 4.47 6.23
N TYR A 81 -1.21 3.82 5.38
CA TYR A 81 -0.09 3.02 5.83
C TYR A 81 0.96 3.88 6.55
N ILE A 82 1.38 5.00 5.95
CA ILE A 82 2.32 5.96 6.55
C ILE A 82 1.74 6.53 7.84
N ARG A 83 0.45 6.88 7.85
CA ARG A 83 -0.27 7.33 9.06
C ARG A 83 -0.16 6.28 10.17
N ASN A 84 -0.48 5.02 9.89
CA ASN A 84 -0.41 3.93 10.86
C ASN A 84 1.00 3.67 11.37
N VAL A 85 2.01 3.72 10.49
CA VAL A 85 3.42 3.57 10.86
C VAL A 85 3.86 4.70 11.78
N LEU A 86 3.55 5.96 11.43
CA LEU A 86 3.92 7.13 12.23
C LEU A 86 3.20 7.16 13.57
N MET A 87 1.92 6.78 13.63
CA MET A 87 1.16 6.66 14.88
C MET A 87 1.76 5.58 15.80
N ARG A 88 2.16 4.42 15.24
CA ARG A 88 2.81 3.34 16.02
C ARG A 88 4.22 3.71 16.50
N ALA A 89 4.98 4.47 15.72
CA ALA A 89 6.35 4.83 16.05
C ALA A 89 6.48 6.02 17.02
N LEU A 90 5.57 7.00 16.93
CA LEU A 90 5.68 8.29 17.63
C LEU A 90 4.60 8.50 18.70
N GLY A 91 3.53 7.70 18.68
CA GLY A 91 2.32 7.94 19.46
C GLY A 91 1.39 8.96 18.81
N GLU A 92 0.09 8.84 19.06
CA GLU A 92 -0.99 9.57 18.38
C GLU A 92 -0.82 11.10 18.45
N GLU A 93 -0.44 11.62 19.61
CA GLU A 93 -0.25 13.05 19.87
C GLU A 93 0.90 13.68 19.05
N LYS A 94 2.04 12.96 18.93
CA LYS A 94 3.22 13.46 18.21
C LYS A 94 3.14 13.18 16.71
N ALA A 95 2.46 12.11 16.34
CA ALA A 95 2.33 11.70 14.95
C ALA A 95 1.46 12.68 14.15
N GLY A 96 0.37 13.20 14.72
CA GLY A 96 -0.58 14.07 14.01
C GLY A 96 0.08 15.24 13.26
N GLY A 97 0.86 16.06 13.95
CA GLY A 97 1.53 17.21 13.32
C GLY A 97 2.61 16.84 12.29
N VAL A 98 3.24 15.67 12.42
CA VAL A 98 4.24 15.16 11.47
C VAL A 98 3.56 14.56 10.24
N ILE A 99 2.50 13.79 10.45
CA ILE A 99 1.63 13.22 9.42
C ILE A 99 1.06 14.35 8.55
N ASP A 100 0.50 15.38 9.18
CA ASP A 100 -0.09 16.50 8.45
C ASP A 100 0.96 17.22 7.61
N ARG A 101 2.15 17.47 8.14
CA ARG A 101 3.23 18.13 7.38
C ARG A 101 3.74 17.29 6.20
N ILE A 102 3.82 15.97 6.37
CA ILE A 102 4.33 15.04 5.34
C ILE A 102 3.27 14.78 4.25
N LEU A 103 2.01 14.57 4.66
CA LEU A 103 0.92 14.22 3.75
C LEU A 103 0.28 15.46 3.09
N LEU A 104 0.10 16.57 3.80
CA LEU A 104 -0.35 17.82 3.16
C LEU A 104 0.75 18.45 2.29
N GLY A 105 2.04 18.27 2.61
CA GLY A 105 3.15 18.77 1.81
C GLY A 105 3.27 18.14 0.41
N ARG A 106 2.61 16.99 0.17
CA ARG A 106 2.56 16.30 -1.13
C ARG A 106 1.29 16.59 -1.93
N ASN A 107 0.34 17.32 -1.36
CA ASN A 107 -0.98 17.47 -1.94
C ASN A 107 -1.17 18.85 -2.58
N SER A 108 -0.91 18.90 -3.88
CA SER A 108 -1.73 19.65 -4.85
C SER A 108 -3.21 19.19 -4.87
N LYS A 109 -3.71 18.50 -3.83
CA LYS A 109 -5.08 17.96 -3.70
C LYS A 109 -6.07 18.99 -3.16
N GLY A 110 -5.68 20.24 -2.90
CA GLY A 110 -6.63 21.28 -2.49
C GLY A 110 -7.79 21.46 -3.49
N LEU A 111 -7.50 21.33 -4.79
CA LEU A 111 -8.50 21.35 -5.86
C LEU A 111 -9.31 20.03 -5.93
N GLU A 112 -8.68 18.88 -5.68
CA GLU A 112 -9.37 17.57 -5.67
C GLU A 112 -10.33 17.43 -4.47
N SER A 113 -10.00 18.02 -3.31
CA SER A 113 -10.93 18.05 -2.17
C SER A 113 -12.16 18.90 -2.43
N MET A 114 -12.08 19.92 -3.31
CA MET A 114 -13.22 20.76 -3.67
C MET A 114 -14.28 20.01 -4.49
N LYS A 115 -13.94 18.89 -5.14
CA LYS A 115 -14.91 18.04 -5.86
C LYS A 115 -15.93 17.37 -4.94
N TRP A 116 -15.65 17.30 -3.63
CA TRP A 116 -16.49 16.62 -2.64
C TRP A 116 -17.07 17.60 -1.60
N MET A 117 -16.84 18.91 -1.79
CA MET A 117 -17.35 19.96 -0.93
C MET A 117 -18.73 20.42 -1.40
N ASP A 118 -19.58 20.84 -0.47
CA ASP A 118 -20.86 21.47 -0.81
C ASP A 118 -20.63 22.73 -1.67
N PRO A 119 -21.40 22.96 -2.74
CA PRO A 119 -21.22 24.11 -3.64
C PRO A 119 -21.18 25.46 -2.93
N ARG A 120 -21.91 25.63 -1.82
CA ARG A 120 -21.91 26.88 -1.05
C ARG A 120 -20.60 27.09 -0.31
N ALA A 121 -20.05 26.02 0.26
CA ALA A 121 -18.73 26.06 0.91
C ALA A 121 -17.62 26.36 -0.09
N VAL A 122 -17.70 25.79 -1.30
CA VAL A 122 -16.75 26.11 -2.39
C VAL A 122 -16.84 27.58 -2.78
N ALA A 123 -18.07 28.12 -2.94
CA ALA A 123 -18.30 29.52 -3.28
C ALA A 123 -17.73 30.48 -2.21
N GLU A 124 -17.92 30.16 -0.92
CA GLU A 124 -17.37 30.95 0.19
C GLU A 124 -15.84 30.99 0.19
N VAL A 125 -15.19 29.88 -0.17
CA VAL A 125 -13.73 29.76 -0.23
C VAL A 125 -13.14 30.57 -1.38
N ILE A 126 -13.79 30.62 -2.54
CA ILE A 126 -13.22 31.25 -3.75
C ILE A 126 -13.71 32.68 -4.01
N GLN A 127 -14.70 33.20 -3.27
CA GLN A 127 -15.31 34.52 -3.56
C GLN A 127 -14.34 35.71 -3.45
N LEU A 128 -13.25 35.58 -2.69
CA LEU A 128 -12.24 36.64 -2.50
C LEU A 128 -11.00 36.43 -3.39
N GLU A 129 -10.99 35.41 -4.24
CA GLU A 129 -9.88 35.09 -5.11
C GLU A 129 -9.89 35.90 -6.41
N HIS A 130 -8.74 36.00 -7.06
CA HIS A 130 -8.63 36.70 -8.35
C HIS A 130 -9.46 35.97 -9.43
N PRO A 131 -10.11 36.69 -10.39
CA PRO A 131 -10.95 36.07 -11.42
C PRO A 131 -10.32 34.90 -12.18
N GLN A 132 -9.00 34.96 -12.42
CA GLN A 132 -8.25 33.86 -13.04
C GLN A 132 -8.21 32.58 -12.18
N ILE A 133 -8.10 32.71 -10.86
CA ILE A 133 -8.06 31.58 -9.90
C ILE A 133 -9.44 30.95 -9.82
N ILE A 134 -10.50 31.77 -9.75
CA ILE A 134 -11.89 31.30 -9.80
C ILE A 134 -12.14 30.48 -11.07
N ALA A 135 -11.68 30.97 -12.23
CA ALA A 135 -11.83 30.25 -13.51
C ALA A 135 -11.11 28.89 -13.52
N ILE A 136 -9.91 28.81 -12.95
CA ILE A 136 -9.15 27.56 -12.84
C ILE A 136 -9.89 26.56 -11.93
N VAL A 137 -10.36 27.00 -10.77
CA VAL A 137 -11.13 26.14 -9.83
C VAL A 137 -12.39 25.62 -10.50
N LEU A 138 -13.19 26.49 -11.13
CA LEU A 138 -14.43 26.11 -11.81
C LEU A 138 -14.20 25.15 -12.98
N SER A 139 -13.08 25.26 -13.71
CA SER A 139 -12.73 24.35 -14.80
C SER A 139 -12.41 22.92 -14.36
N TYR A 140 -12.20 22.72 -13.05
CA TYR A 140 -11.72 21.47 -12.45
C TYR A 140 -12.79 20.75 -11.62
N LEU A 141 -13.99 21.33 -11.51
CA LEU A 141 -15.17 20.72 -10.88
C LEU A 141 -16.01 20.00 -11.94
N ASP A 142 -16.42 18.76 -11.67
CA ASP A 142 -17.27 17.97 -12.57
C ASP A 142 -18.69 18.57 -12.64
N CYS A 143 -19.36 18.44 -13.80
CA CYS A 143 -20.64 19.09 -14.14
C CYS A 143 -21.83 18.79 -13.20
N ASP A 144 -21.72 17.82 -12.28
CA ASP A 144 -22.82 17.41 -11.38
C ASP A 144 -22.97 18.27 -10.10
N HIS A 145 -22.23 19.38 -9.98
CA HIS A 145 -22.43 20.37 -8.90
C HIS A 145 -23.24 21.60 -9.31
N ALA A 146 -23.94 21.53 -10.44
CA ALA A 146 -24.87 22.57 -10.92
C ALA A 146 -26.34 22.15 -10.73
N ALA A 147 -26.81 22.09 -9.48
CA ALA A 147 -28.23 22.09 -9.13
C ALA A 147 -28.46 22.63 -7.71
#